data_AF-A0A5S3WLR3-F1
#
_entry.id   AF-A0A5S3WLR3-F1
#
_cell.length_a   1.000
_cell.length_b   1.000
_cell.length_c   1.000
_cell.angle_alpha   90.00
_cell.angle_beta   90.00
_cell.angle_gamma   90.00
#
_symmetry.space_group_name_H-M   'P 1'
#
loop_
_entity.id
_entity.type
_entity.pdbx_description
1 polymer ?
#
loop_
_entity_poly.entity_id
_entity_poly.type
_entity_poly.pdbx_seq_one_letter_code
_entity_poly.pdbx_strand_id
1 'polypeptide(L)'
;MAIYIQLILTCCVLVSGYSYATTEADKQAIEFAAKGYLIAQIEVRPELMAKVTDDELIKRTYWRDQQGEEFVMAMGKQGMIELAAEYNRVGTRFAAQPKMELRILDIDKRVATVKLITDEWIDYMHLYKTASGEWQILNVLWQLHQIHKHKSVR
;
A
#
# COMPACT_ATOMS: atom_id res chain seq x y z
N MET A 1 27.98 -42.13 -13.07
CA MET A 1 26.61 -41.79 -13.49
C MET A 1 25.70 -41.53 -12.28
N ALA A 2 25.64 -42.42 -11.27
CA ALA A 2 24.84 -42.22 -10.05
C ALA A 2 25.19 -40.95 -9.23
N ILE A 3 26.48 -40.61 -9.09
CA ILE A 3 26.95 -39.42 -8.36
C ILE A 3 26.48 -38.11 -9.02
N TYR A 4 26.47 -38.05 -10.36
CA TYR A 4 25.98 -36.88 -11.09
C TYR A 4 24.45 -36.71 -10.95
N ILE A 5 23.70 -37.80 -10.89
CA ILE A 5 22.25 -37.80 -10.66
C ILE A 5 21.92 -37.30 -9.24
N GLN A 6 22.70 -37.69 -8.22
CA GLN A 6 22.55 -37.19 -6.85
C GLN A 6 22.92 -35.70 -6.71
N LEU A 7 23.96 -35.22 -7.39
CA LEU A 7 24.30 -33.79 -7.42
C LEU A 7 23.22 -32.94 -8.10
N ILE A 8 22.62 -33.43 -9.20
CA ILE A 8 21.54 -32.72 -9.92
C ILE A 8 20.25 -32.65 -9.07
N LEU A 9 19.89 -33.74 -8.37
CA LEU A 9 18.74 -33.72 -7.46
C LEU A 9 18.93 -32.77 -6.28
N THR A 10 20.15 -32.69 -5.72
CA THR A 10 20.44 -31.81 -4.58
C THR A 10 20.41 -30.32 -4.97
N CYS A 11 20.83 -29.99 -6.20
CA CYS A 11 20.75 -28.63 -6.73
C CYS A 11 19.30 -28.16 -6.97
N CYS A 12 18.41 -29.05 -7.45
CA CYS A 12 17.01 -28.70 -7.69
C CYS A 12 16.24 -28.33 -6.42
N VAL A 13 16.52 -28.98 -5.28
CA VAL A 13 15.84 -28.70 -4.00
C VAL A 13 16.19 -27.30 -3.47
N LEU A 14 17.45 -26.86 -3.63
CA LEU A 14 17.91 -25.56 -3.15
C LEU A 14 17.30 -24.38 -3.92
N VAL A 15 17.07 -24.53 -5.23
CA VAL A 15 16.48 -23.47 -6.07
C VAL A 15 15.03 -23.21 -5.68
N SER A 16 14.24 -24.26 -5.43
CA SER A 16 12.85 -24.12 -4.98
C SER A 16 12.74 -23.40 -3.62
N GLY A 17 13.64 -23.68 -2.66
CA GLY A 17 13.63 -23.03 -1.36
C GLY A 17 13.84 -21.52 -1.42
N TYR A 18 14.71 -21.05 -2.32
CA TYR A 18 14.96 -19.62 -2.54
C TYR A 18 13.73 -18.88 -3.07
N SER A 19 12.98 -19.46 -4.02
CA SER A 19 11.79 -18.83 -4.57
C SER A 19 10.67 -18.66 -3.54
N TYR A 20 10.42 -19.68 -2.70
CA TYR A 20 9.41 -19.58 -1.64
C TYR A 20 9.80 -18.58 -0.55
N ALA A 21 11.06 -18.58 -0.11
CA ALA A 21 11.56 -17.63 0.89
C ALA A 21 11.50 -16.17 0.36
N THR A 22 11.82 -15.95 -0.91
CA THR A 22 11.69 -14.65 -1.56
C THR A 22 10.23 -14.18 -1.59
N THR A 23 9.29 -15.09 -1.87
CA THR A 23 7.86 -14.76 -1.95
C THR A 23 7.26 -14.39 -0.58
N GLU A 24 7.63 -15.08 0.50
CA GLU A 24 7.16 -14.72 1.85
C GLU A 24 7.80 -13.41 2.36
N ALA A 25 9.09 -13.20 2.08
CA ALA A 25 9.74 -11.93 2.39
C ALA A 25 9.09 -10.77 1.62
N ASP A 26 8.73 -10.98 0.36
CA ASP A 26 8.02 -9.99 -0.45
C ASP A 26 6.63 -9.71 0.10
N LYS A 27 5.85 -10.73 0.50
CA LYS A 27 4.56 -10.52 1.17
C LYS A 27 4.72 -9.65 2.41
N GLN A 28 5.65 -9.97 3.31
CA GLN A 28 5.89 -9.19 4.52
C GLN A 28 6.29 -7.75 4.22
N ALA A 29 7.12 -7.52 3.21
CA ALA A 29 7.53 -6.19 2.80
C ALA A 29 6.39 -5.38 2.15
N ILE A 30 5.54 -6.02 1.33
CA ILE A 30 4.32 -5.43 0.78
C ILE A 30 3.35 -5.07 1.91
N GLU A 31 3.15 -5.96 2.89
CA GLU A 31 2.32 -5.67 4.05
C GLU A 31 2.86 -4.49 4.85
N PHE A 32 4.17 -4.45 5.07
CA PHE A 32 4.83 -3.33 5.76
C PHE A 32 4.59 -2.01 5.02
N ALA A 33 4.78 -1.96 3.71
CA ALA A 33 4.57 -0.75 2.93
C ALA A 33 3.10 -0.29 3.00
N ALA A 34 2.16 -1.21 2.74
CA ALA A 34 0.73 -0.88 2.65
C ALA A 34 0.11 -0.56 4.03
N LYS A 35 0.47 -1.27 5.10
CA LYS A 35 0.03 -0.92 6.48
C LYS A 35 0.75 0.33 6.95
N GLY A 36 2.05 0.47 6.66
CA GLY A 36 2.86 1.63 7.01
C GLY A 36 2.28 2.94 6.49
N TYR A 37 1.67 2.92 5.29
CA TYR A 37 0.95 4.06 4.74
C TYR A 37 -0.22 4.55 5.61
N LEU A 38 -0.99 3.63 6.22
CA LEU A 38 -2.08 3.99 7.13
C LEU A 38 -1.55 4.37 8.51
N ILE A 39 -0.61 3.57 9.04
CA ILE A 39 0.05 3.81 10.32
C ILE A 39 0.70 5.19 10.35
N ALA A 40 1.33 5.62 9.26
CA ALA A 40 1.93 6.94 9.15
C ALA A 40 0.93 8.07 9.39
N GLN A 41 -0.33 7.91 8.99
CA GLN A 41 -1.39 8.90 9.23
C GLN A 41 -1.97 8.79 10.64
N ILE A 42 -2.09 7.57 11.18
CA ILE A 42 -2.62 7.32 12.53
C ILE A 42 -1.64 7.84 13.59
N GLU A 43 -0.36 7.46 13.49
CA GLU A 43 0.69 7.73 14.46
C GLU A 43 1.42 9.06 14.22
N VAL A 44 1.04 9.80 13.18
CA VAL A 44 1.64 11.10 12.84
C VAL A 44 3.14 10.97 12.50
N ARG A 45 3.45 10.08 11.53
CA ARG A 45 4.81 9.69 11.13
C ARG A 45 5.10 10.02 9.66
N PRO A 46 5.36 11.30 9.33
CA PRO A 46 5.65 11.71 7.95
C PRO A 46 6.87 11.01 7.33
N GLU A 47 7.86 10.63 8.15
CA GLU A 47 9.04 9.90 7.71
C GLU A 47 8.71 8.46 7.26
N LEU A 48 7.73 7.82 7.91
CA LEU A 48 7.24 6.51 7.49
C LEU A 48 6.48 6.63 6.17
N MET A 49 5.64 7.65 6.03
CA MET A 49 4.96 7.92 4.75
C MET A 49 5.97 8.12 3.62
N ALA A 50 7.02 8.92 3.86
CA ALA A 50 8.07 9.16 2.88
C ALA A 50 8.84 7.88 2.47
N LYS A 51 9.02 6.94 3.40
CA LYS A 51 9.70 5.66 3.16
C LYS A 51 8.87 4.71 2.30
N VAL A 52 7.58 4.55 2.62
CA VAL A 52 6.73 3.53 2.00
C VAL A 52 6.10 3.97 0.68
N THR A 53 6.31 5.22 0.27
CA THR A 53 5.78 5.80 -0.96
C THR A 53 6.89 6.19 -1.93
N ASP A 54 6.68 5.90 -3.20
CA ASP A 54 7.56 6.34 -4.29
C ASP A 54 7.41 7.85 -4.53
N ASP A 55 8.46 8.50 -5.05
CA ASP A 55 8.43 9.94 -5.36
C ASP A 55 7.36 10.31 -6.40
N GLU A 56 7.04 9.38 -7.30
CA GLU A 56 5.98 9.51 -8.31
C GLU A 56 4.61 9.02 -7.81
N LEU A 57 4.45 8.77 -6.51
CA LEU A 57 3.16 8.37 -5.93
C LEU A 57 2.07 9.37 -6.28
N ILE A 58 0.94 8.88 -6.80
CA ILE A 58 -0.30 9.66 -6.85
C ILE A 58 -1.48 8.88 -6.25
N LYS A 59 -2.14 9.49 -5.25
CA LYS A 59 -3.44 9.07 -4.69
C LYS A 59 -4.57 9.76 -5.45
N ARG A 60 -5.57 9.02 -5.92
CA ARG A 60 -6.72 9.54 -6.68
C ARG A 60 -8.06 9.03 -6.17
N THR A 61 -9.09 9.84 -6.37
CA THR A 61 -10.50 9.44 -6.23
C THR A 61 -11.37 10.28 -7.15
N TYR A 62 -12.60 9.83 -7.39
CA TYR A 62 -13.66 10.68 -7.93
C TYR A 62 -14.30 11.47 -6.79
N TRP A 63 -14.77 12.67 -7.08
CA TRP A 63 -15.46 13.53 -6.14
C TRP A 63 -16.54 14.34 -6.85
N ARG A 64 -17.57 14.78 -6.11
CA ARG A 64 -18.56 15.73 -6.63
C ARG A 64 -18.41 17.08 -5.98
N ASP A 65 -18.48 18.13 -6.79
CA ASP A 65 -18.53 19.49 -6.28
C ASP A 65 -19.93 19.83 -5.71
N GLN A 66 -20.14 21.09 -5.35
CA GLN A 66 -21.41 21.57 -4.79
C GLN A 66 -22.54 21.58 -5.84
N GLN A 67 -22.19 21.67 -7.13
CA GLN A 67 -23.11 21.67 -8.27
C GLN A 67 -23.50 20.23 -8.67
N GLY A 68 -22.76 19.23 -8.17
CA GLY A 68 -22.96 17.82 -8.46
C GLY A 68 -22.10 17.29 -9.60
N GLU A 69 -21.22 18.12 -10.17
CA GLU A 69 -20.31 17.73 -11.24
C GLU A 69 -19.19 16.86 -10.68
N GLU A 70 -18.88 15.78 -11.40
CA GLU A 70 -17.85 14.82 -10.99
C GLU A 70 -16.49 15.22 -11.56
N PHE A 71 -15.47 15.16 -10.70
CA PHE A 71 -14.08 15.40 -11.08
C PHE A 71 -13.14 14.46 -10.33
N VAL A 72 -11.91 14.34 -10.83
CA VAL A 72 -10.87 13.52 -10.19
C VAL A 72 -10.02 14.41 -9.28
N MET A 73 -9.94 14.03 -8.00
CA MET A 73 -8.95 14.58 -7.07
C MET A 73 -7.67 13.77 -7.15
N ALA A 74 -6.53 14.45 -7.05
CA ALA A 74 -5.21 13.82 -7.01
C ALA A 74 -4.33 14.45 -5.93
N MET A 75 -3.52 13.63 -5.26
CA MET A 75 -2.54 14.06 -4.26
C MET A 75 -1.24 13.28 -4.46
N GLY A 76 -0.12 13.99 -4.58
CA GLY A 76 1.21 13.38 -4.72
C GLY A 76 1.85 13.01 -3.38
N LYS A 77 3.04 12.39 -3.42
CA LYS A 77 3.86 12.10 -2.23
C LYS A 77 3.99 13.31 -1.30
N GLN A 78 4.22 14.47 -1.92
CA GLN A 78 4.19 15.81 -1.32
C GLN A 78 3.13 15.95 -0.21
N GLY A 79 1.90 16.02 -0.69
CA GLY A 79 0.73 16.20 0.16
C GLY A 79 0.45 15.00 1.05
N MET A 80 0.86 13.78 0.68
CA MET A 80 0.70 12.61 1.55
C MET A 80 1.58 12.70 2.81
N ILE A 81 2.81 13.20 2.69
CA ILE A 81 3.71 13.42 3.83
C ILE A 81 3.13 14.50 4.75
N GLU A 82 2.63 15.60 4.19
CA GLU A 82 1.97 16.67 4.94
C GLU A 82 0.70 16.19 5.63
N LEU A 83 -0.11 15.38 4.93
CA LEU A 83 -1.29 14.75 5.49
C LEU A 83 -0.92 13.85 6.67
N ALA A 84 0.15 13.05 6.55
CA ALA A 84 0.62 12.21 7.65
C ALA A 84 1.09 13.03 8.86
N ALA A 85 1.68 14.22 8.66
CA ALA A 85 2.11 15.10 9.75
C ALA A 85 0.95 15.80 10.47
N GLU A 86 -0.15 16.10 9.77
CA GLU A 86 -1.18 17.00 10.32
C GLU A 86 -2.54 16.34 10.56
N TYR A 87 -2.92 15.33 9.77
CA TYR A 87 -4.29 14.80 9.76
C TYR A 87 -4.77 14.41 11.17
N ASN A 88 -3.99 13.57 11.86
CA ASN A 88 -4.32 13.07 13.20
C ASN A 88 -3.49 13.72 14.32
N ARG A 89 -2.95 14.94 14.12
CA ARG A 89 -2.11 15.59 15.13
C ARG A 89 -2.79 15.78 16.49
N VAL A 90 -4.11 15.93 16.51
CA VAL A 90 -4.93 16.06 17.73
C VAL A 90 -5.41 14.70 18.28
N GLY A 91 -5.20 13.61 17.53
CA GLY A 91 -5.54 12.25 17.96
C GLY A 91 -7.02 11.88 17.85
N THR A 92 -7.82 12.66 17.12
CA THR A 92 -9.29 12.50 17.05
C THR A 92 -9.81 12.01 15.70
N ARG A 93 -8.94 11.79 14.70
CA ARG A 93 -9.37 11.36 13.36
C ARG A 93 -9.66 9.88 13.23
N PHE A 94 -9.15 9.08 14.14
CA PHE A 94 -9.30 7.63 14.14
C PHE A 94 -9.96 7.16 15.43
N ALA A 95 -10.70 6.06 15.36
CA ALA A 95 -11.18 5.37 16.56
C ALA A 95 -10.00 4.89 17.41
N ALA A 96 -10.23 4.61 18.69
CA ALA A 96 -9.19 4.08 19.58
C ALA A 96 -8.59 2.75 19.08
N GLN A 97 -9.38 1.96 18.34
CA GLN A 97 -8.93 0.76 17.64
C GLN A 97 -9.42 0.84 16.19
N PRO A 98 -8.68 1.54 15.31
CA PRO A 98 -9.09 1.72 13.94
C PRO A 98 -9.02 0.39 13.19
N LYS A 99 -9.99 0.13 12.32
CA LYS A 99 -9.94 -1.02 11.42
C LYS A 99 -8.77 -0.85 10.45
N MET A 100 -7.95 -1.89 10.35
CA MET A 100 -6.86 -1.99 9.38
C MET A 100 -6.82 -3.43 8.84
N GLU A 101 -7.66 -3.71 7.84
CA GLU A 101 -7.68 -4.99 7.16
C GLU A 101 -6.93 -4.87 5.82
N LEU A 102 -6.01 -5.79 5.56
CA LEU A 102 -5.19 -5.79 4.35
C LEU A 102 -5.42 -7.08 3.56
N ARG A 103 -5.57 -6.96 2.24
CA ARG A 103 -5.62 -8.10 1.32
C ARG A 103 -4.64 -7.87 0.18
N ILE A 104 -3.62 -8.70 0.08
CA ILE A 104 -2.80 -8.77 -1.13
C ILE A 104 -3.63 -9.49 -2.19
N LEU A 105 -3.94 -8.80 -3.29
CA LEU A 105 -4.79 -9.33 -4.35
C LEU A 105 -3.97 -10.12 -5.37
N ASP A 106 -2.76 -9.64 -5.66
CA ASP A 106 -1.82 -10.29 -6.57
C ASP A 106 -0.38 -9.83 -6.31
N ILE A 107 0.57 -10.71 -6.62
CA ILE A 107 2.01 -10.43 -6.67
C ILE A 107 2.55 -11.08 -7.95
N ASP A 108 2.99 -10.27 -8.91
CA ASP A 108 3.74 -10.74 -10.08
C ASP A 108 5.17 -10.18 -10.03
N LYS A 109 6.09 -11.02 -9.57
CA LYS A 109 7.53 -10.73 -9.49
C LYS A 109 7.84 -9.45 -8.69
N ARG A 110 7.92 -8.31 -9.38
CA ARG A 110 8.31 -7.01 -8.82
C ARG A 110 7.14 -6.03 -8.71
N VAL A 111 5.92 -6.44 -8.98
CA VAL A 111 4.71 -5.62 -8.81
C VAL A 111 3.69 -6.36 -7.95
N ALA A 112 2.88 -5.59 -7.23
CA ALA A 112 1.81 -6.12 -6.38
C ALA A 112 0.61 -5.19 -6.37
N THR A 113 -0.58 -5.77 -6.22
CA THR A 113 -1.82 -5.03 -5.99
C THR A 113 -2.40 -5.41 -4.64
N VAL A 114 -2.76 -4.41 -3.85
CA VAL A 114 -3.24 -4.58 -2.49
C VAL A 114 -4.53 -3.81 -2.28
N LYS A 115 -5.45 -4.37 -1.51
CA LYS A 115 -6.62 -3.68 -0.98
C LYS A 115 -6.44 -3.46 0.52
N LEU A 116 -6.39 -2.21 0.94
CA LEU A 116 -6.48 -1.81 2.34
C LEU A 116 -7.90 -1.36 2.64
N ILE A 117 -8.43 -1.78 3.78
CA ILE A 117 -9.81 -1.52 4.21
C ILE A 117 -9.75 -0.91 5.62
N THR A 118 -10.32 0.29 5.74
CA THR A 118 -10.45 1.01 7.01
C THR A 118 -11.91 1.06 7.46
N ASP A 119 -12.19 1.78 8.53
CA ASP A 119 -13.54 2.00 9.04
C ASP A 119 -14.44 2.74 8.04
N GLU A 120 -13.89 3.74 7.34
CA GLU A 120 -14.69 4.66 6.51
C GLU A 120 -14.39 4.54 5.01
N TRP A 121 -13.24 3.98 4.60
CA TRP A 121 -12.84 3.88 3.19
C TRP A 121 -12.09 2.59 2.83
N ILE A 122 -11.88 2.42 1.54
CA ILE A 122 -10.92 1.47 0.97
C ILE A 122 -9.85 2.21 0.17
N ASP A 123 -8.68 1.61 0.09
CA ASP A 123 -7.59 1.98 -0.81
C ASP A 123 -7.21 0.75 -1.64
N TYR A 124 -7.23 0.88 -2.97
CA TYR A 124 -6.55 -0.03 -3.89
C TYR A 124 -5.18 0.54 -4.22
N MET A 125 -4.14 -0.20 -3.88
CA MET A 125 -2.75 0.23 -3.97
C MET A 125 -2.01 -0.61 -5.00
N HIS A 126 -1.23 0.06 -5.86
CA HIS A 126 -0.24 -0.60 -6.70
C HIS A 126 1.14 -0.32 -6.14
N LEU A 127 1.88 -1.38 -5.86
CA LEU A 127 3.23 -1.35 -5.33
C LEU A 127 4.20 -1.96 -6.32
N TYR A 128 5.46 -1.56 -6.22
CA TYR A 128 6.53 -2.21 -6.93
C TYR A 128 7.76 -2.36 -6.04
N LYS A 129 8.59 -3.36 -6.37
CA LYS A 129 9.90 -3.58 -5.73
C LYS A 129 10.93 -2.75 -6.48
N THR A 130 11.55 -1.79 -5.81
CA THR A 130 12.60 -0.91 -6.34
C THR A 130 13.86 -1.70 -6.75
N ALA A 131 14.79 -1.05 -7.43
CA ALA A 131 16.08 -1.68 -7.77
C ALA A 131 16.92 -2.03 -6.53
N SER A 132 16.72 -1.32 -5.40
CA SER A 132 17.33 -1.63 -4.11
C SER A 132 16.63 -2.76 -3.35
N GLY A 133 15.50 -3.26 -3.86
CA GLY A 133 14.76 -4.36 -3.26
C GLY A 133 13.68 -3.96 -2.25
N GLU A 134 13.43 -2.66 -2.09
CA GLU A 134 12.37 -2.14 -1.20
C GLU A 134 11.02 -2.12 -1.92
N TRP A 135 9.92 -2.36 -1.20
CA TRP A 135 8.59 -2.22 -1.76
C TRP A 135 8.02 -0.84 -1.46
N GLN A 136 7.59 -0.13 -2.49
CA GLN A 136 7.01 1.21 -2.38
C GLN A 136 5.68 1.30 -3.13
N ILE A 137 4.79 2.14 -2.62
CA ILE A 137 3.50 2.42 -3.22
C ILE A 137 3.68 3.47 -4.31
N LEU A 138 3.16 3.18 -5.51
CA LEU A 138 3.21 4.06 -6.69
C LEU A 138 1.84 4.66 -7.02
N ASN A 139 0.74 3.92 -6.79
CA ASN A 139 -0.60 4.44 -7.05
C ASN A 139 -1.55 4.05 -5.92
N VAL A 140 -2.48 4.94 -5.57
CA VAL A 140 -3.58 4.66 -4.66
C VAL A 140 -4.90 5.15 -5.27
N LEU A 141 -5.84 4.26 -5.53
CA LEU A 141 -7.23 4.61 -5.85
C LEU A 141 -8.09 4.36 -4.61
N TRP A 142 -8.89 5.35 -4.19
CA TRP A 142 -9.64 5.24 -2.95
C TRP A 142 -11.09 5.66 -3.07
N GLN A 143 -11.93 5.13 -2.17
CA GLN A 143 -13.30 5.59 -1.97
C GLN A 143 -13.79 5.29 -0.56
N LEU A 144 -14.69 6.12 -0.04
CA LEU A 144 -15.51 5.89 1.14
C LEU A 144 -16.42 4.67 0.92
N HIS A 145 -16.70 3.93 1.98
CA HIS A 145 -17.73 2.87 1.95
C HIS A 145 -19.10 3.46 1.65
N GLN A 146 -19.39 4.63 2.22
CA GLN A 146 -20.62 5.39 1.97
C GLN A 146 -20.43 6.31 0.77
N ILE A 147 -20.56 5.76 -0.44
CA ILE A 147 -20.25 6.48 -1.69
C ILE A 147 -21.04 7.78 -1.90
N HIS A 148 -22.23 7.91 -1.31
CA HIS A 148 -23.02 9.15 -1.36
C HIS A 148 -22.38 10.33 -0.60
N LYS A 149 -21.35 10.06 0.23
CA LYS A 149 -20.53 11.05 0.91
C LYS A 149 -19.36 11.56 0.04
N HIS A 150 -19.14 11.04 -1.17
CA HIS A 150 -18.18 11.59 -2.15
C HIS A 150 -18.66 12.91 -2.76
N LYS A 151 -18.82 13.92 -1.92
CA LYS A 151 -19.28 15.23 -2.32
C LYS A 151 -18.85 16.28 -1.32
N SER A 152 -18.59 17.49 -1.81
CA SER A 152 -18.41 18.65 -0.95
C SER A 152 -19.71 18.95 -0.19
N VAL A 153 -19.62 19.07 1.13
CA VAL A 153 -20.77 19.42 1.99
C VAL A 153 -20.65 20.89 2.32
N ARG A 154 -21.53 21.70 1.71
CA ARG A 154 -21.71 23.15 1.92
C ARG A 154 -20.40 23.92 2.12
#